data_AF-A0A975VC07-F1
#
_entry.id   AF-A0A975VC07-F1
#
_cell.length_a   1.000
_cell.length_b   1.000
_cell.length_c   1.000
_cell.angle_alpha   90.00
_cell.angle_beta   90.00
_cell.angle_gamma   90.00
#
_symmetry.space_group_name_H-M   'P 1'
#
loop_
_entity.id
_entity.type
_entity.pdbx_description
1 polymer ?
#
loop_
_entity_poly.entity_id
_entity_poly.type
_entity_poly.pdbx_seq_one_letter_code
_entity_poly.pdbx_strand_id
1 'polypeptide(L)'
;MNFVDTEVEAVVRALSRATGRQFLVDPRVKGKLTLVSEGQVPARTAYRMLTSALRMQGFSVVDVDGVSQVVPEADAKLLGGPVYGADRPAANGMVTRTFRLRYE
;
A
#
# COMPACT_ATOMS: atom_id res chain seq x y z
N MET A 1 -9.01 -3.81 15.92
CA MET A 1 -8.48 -5.12 15.44
C MET A 1 -7.04 -5.21 15.92
N ASN A 2 -6.57 -6.39 16.35
CA ASN A 2 -5.21 -6.54 16.89
C ASN A 2 -4.54 -7.79 16.30
N PHE A 3 -3.53 -7.58 15.47
CA PHE A 3 -2.68 -8.61 14.90
C PHE A 3 -1.27 -8.39 15.44
N VAL A 4 -0.72 -9.37 16.14
CA VAL A 4 0.63 -9.28 16.72
C VAL A 4 1.40 -10.47 16.20
N ASP A 5 2.58 -10.23 15.61
CA ASP A 5 3.44 -11.28 15.04
C ASP A 5 2.67 -12.22 14.07
N THR A 6 1.72 -11.67 13.33
CA THR A 6 0.82 -12.46 12.48
C THR A 6 1.33 -12.51 11.05
N GLU A 7 1.23 -13.65 10.40
CA GLU A 7 1.56 -13.82 8.99
C GLU A 7 0.81 -12.82 8.11
N VAL A 8 1.52 -12.19 7.16
CA VAL A 8 0.95 -11.21 6.22
C VAL A 8 -0.27 -11.78 5.50
N GLU A 9 -0.21 -13.05 5.06
CA GLU A 9 -1.32 -13.72 4.39
C GLU A 9 -2.59 -13.76 5.26
N ALA A 10 -2.44 -14.06 6.55
CA ALA A 10 -3.57 -14.15 7.47
C ALA A 10 -4.23 -12.77 7.68
N VAL A 11 -3.43 -11.71 7.77
CA VAL A 11 -3.93 -10.33 7.89
C VAL A 11 -4.65 -9.89 6.62
N VAL A 12 -4.05 -10.13 5.45
CA VAL A 12 -4.67 -9.79 4.15
C VAL A 12 -5.99 -10.54 3.97
N ARG A 13 -6.05 -11.83 4.33
CA ARG A 13 -7.27 -12.63 4.27
C ARG A 13 -8.36 -12.12 5.23
N ALA A 14 -7.99 -11.73 6.44
CA ALA A 14 -8.93 -11.14 7.39
C ALA A 14 -9.50 -9.81 6.88
N LEU A 15 -8.64 -8.97 6.30
CA LEU A 15 -9.04 -7.70 5.70
C LEU A 15 -9.82 -7.88 4.41
N SER A 16 -9.53 -8.88 3.60
CA SER A 16 -10.32 -9.26 2.43
C SER A 16 -11.78 -9.50 2.82
N ARG A 17 -12.02 -10.29 3.87
CA ARG A 17 -13.37 -10.54 4.39
C ARG A 17 -14.01 -9.28 5.01
N ALA A 18 -13.23 -8.47 5.72
CA ALA A 18 -13.74 -7.26 6.36
C ALA A 18 -14.05 -6.12 5.37
N THR A 19 -13.30 -6.04 4.26
CA THR A 19 -13.46 -5.01 3.22
C THR A 19 -14.30 -5.47 2.03
N GLY A 20 -14.57 -6.77 1.91
CA GLY A 20 -15.29 -7.35 0.76
C GLY A 20 -14.49 -7.34 -0.55
N ARG A 21 -13.18 -7.06 -0.50
CA ARG A 21 -12.32 -7.00 -1.68
C ARG A 21 -11.53 -8.28 -1.86
N GLN A 22 -11.33 -8.68 -3.11
CA GLN A 22 -10.46 -9.81 -3.45
C GLN A 22 -9.00 -9.36 -3.44
N PHE A 23 -8.18 -10.10 -2.70
CA PHE A 23 -6.74 -9.90 -2.67
C PHE A 23 -6.03 -11.13 -3.21
N LEU A 24 -5.05 -10.92 -4.09
CA LEU A 24 -4.15 -11.95 -4.59
C LEU A 24 -2.78 -11.74 -3.96
N VAL A 25 -2.30 -12.68 -3.15
CA VAL A 25 -1.01 -12.56 -2.47
C VAL A 25 0.03 -13.37 -3.24
N ASP A 26 1.13 -12.73 -3.65
CA ASP A 26 2.25 -13.42 -4.26
C ASP A 26 2.97 -14.29 -3.21
N PRO A 27 3.36 -15.54 -3.50
CA PRO A 27 4.02 -16.43 -2.55
C PRO A 27 5.39 -15.93 -2.05
N ARG A 28 5.98 -14.92 -2.70
CA ARG A 28 7.19 -14.23 -2.23
C ARG A 28 6.90 -13.25 -1.08
N VAL A 29 5.65 -12.88 -0.86
CA VAL A 29 5.21 -12.00 0.23
C VAL A 29 5.01 -12.84 1.50
N LYS A 30 6.14 -13.19 2.11
CA LYS A 30 6.20 -13.90 3.39
C LYS A 30 6.81 -13.01 4.44
N GLY A 31 6.29 -13.11 5.65
CA GLY A 31 6.75 -12.31 6.77
C GLY A 31 5.67 -12.14 7.80
N LYS A 32 6.09 -11.65 8.96
CA LYS A 32 5.21 -11.35 10.09
C LYS A 32 4.98 -9.85 10.16
N LEU A 33 3.75 -9.47 10.42
CA LEU A 33 3.38 -8.08 10.63
C LEU A 33 2.60 -7.93 11.93
N THR A 34 2.83 -6.80 12.57
CA THR A 34 2.06 -6.38 13.74
C THR A 34 1.21 -5.19 13.34
N LEU A 35 -0.11 -5.37 13.39
CA LEU A 35 -1.11 -4.35 13.08
C LEU A 35 -2.03 -4.20 14.29
N VAL A 36 -1.76 -3.16 15.07
CA VAL A 36 -2.57 -2.78 16.21
C VAL A 36 -3.50 -1.66 15.77
N SER A 37 -4.80 -1.80 16.06
CA SER A 37 -5.75 -0.72 15.89
C SER A 37 -6.67 -0.59 17.09
N GLU A 38 -6.73 0.63 17.60
CA GLU A 38 -7.65 1.04 18.66
C GLU A 38 -9.03 1.35 18.06
N GLY A 39 -10.06 0.65 18.51
CA GLY A 39 -11.46 0.89 18.11
C GLY A 39 -11.95 0.16 16.84
N GLN A 40 -13.20 0.47 16.45
CA GLN A 40 -13.79 0.03 15.18
C GLN A 40 -13.12 0.78 14.02
N VAL A 41 -12.48 0.03 13.13
CA VAL A 41 -11.81 0.60 11.96
C VAL A 41 -12.74 0.48 10.77
N PRO A 42 -13.15 1.59 10.14
CA PRO A 42 -13.88 1.51 8.88
C PRO A 42 -12.99 0.87 7.80
N ALA A 43 -13.59 0.10 6.90
CA ALA A 43 -12.89 -0.67 5.85
C ALA A 43 -11.83 0.15 5.09
N ARG A 44 -12.12 1.43 4.83
CA ARG A 44 -11.20 2.38 4.17
C ARG A 44 -9.94 2.65 5.00
N THR A 45 -10.08 2.83 6.31
CA THR A 45 -8.94 3.05 7.21
C THR A 45 -8.12 1.78 7.39
N ALA A 46 -8.79 0.63 7.50
CA ALA A 46 -8.13 -0.67 7.61
C ALA A 46 -7.26 -0.96 6.37
N TYR A 47 -7.77 -0.61 5.18
CA TYR A 47 -7.01 -0.69 3.93
C TYR A 47 -5.76 0.19 3.95
N ARG A 48 -5.87 1.46 4.37
CA ARG A 48 -4.72 2.36 4.46
C ARG A 48 -3.67 1.86 5.46
N MET A 49 -4.10 1.34 6.60
CA MET A 49 -3.22 0.77 7.61
C MET A 49 -2.46 -0.45 7.06
N LEU A 50 -3.14 -1.34 6.33
CA LEU A 50 -2.51 -2.47 5.65
C LEU A 50 -1.46 -2.00 4.64
N THR A 51 -1.82 -1.07 3.75
CA THR A 51 -0.87 -0.58 2.74
C THR A 51 0.36 0.06 3.40
N SER A 52 0.18 0.81 4.49
CA SER A 52 1.31 1.38 5.25
C SER A 52 2.18 0.30 5.88
N ALA A 53 1.58 -0.72 6.51
CA ALA A 53 2.31 -1.82 7.13
C ALA A 53 3.09 -2.65 6.09
N LEU A 54 2.48 -2.93 4.93
CA LEU A 54 3.12 -3.61 3.81
C LEU A 54 4.31 -2.82 3.27
N ARG A 55 4.19 -1.49 3.13
CA ARG A 55 5.29 -0.63 2.68
C ARG A 55 6.50 -0.66 3.62
N MET A 56 6.27 -0.73 4.93
CA MET A 56 7.37 -0.87 5.90
C MET A 56 8.14 -2.19 5.74
N GLN A 57 7.48 -3.22 5.22
CA GLN A 57 8.05 -4.54 4.95
C GLN A 57 8.59 -4.66 3.51
N GLY A 58 8.51 -3.62 2.69
CA GLY A 58 8.94 -3.67 1.27
C GLY A 58 7.95 -4.38 0.35
N PHE A 59 6.68 -4.44 0.73
CA PHE A 59 5.58 -4.96 -0.08
C PHE A 59 4.64 -3.83 -0.51
N SER A 60 3.94 -4.03 -1.63
CA SER A 60 2.97 -3.08 -2.16
C SER A 60 1.71 -3.78 -2.63
N VAL A 61 0.60 -3.05 -2.63
CA VAL A 61 -0.67 -3.50 -3.21
C VAL A 61 -0.85 -2.79 -4.55
N VAL A 62 -1.03 -3.55 -5.61
CA VAL A 62 -1.29 -3.08 -6.97
C VAL A 62 -2.68 -3.55 -7.35
N ASP A 63 -3.52 -2.66 -7.88
CA ASP A 63 -4.83 -3.03 -8.39
C ASP A 63 -4.69 -3.32 -9.89
N VAL A 64 -4.97 -4.55 -10.31
CA VAL A 64 -4.91 -4.99 -11.70
C VAL A 64 -6.25 -5.61 -12.05
N ASP A 65 -6.95 -5.03 -13.01
CA ASP A 65 -8.24 -5.54 -13.51
C ASP A 65 -9.30 -5.75 -12.40
N GLY A 66 -9.30 -4.89 -11.38
CA GLY A 66 -10.22 -4.98 -10.23
C GLY A 66 -9.83 -5.98 -9.14
N VAL A 67 -8.68 -6.65 -9.29
CA VAL A 67 -8.08 -7.52 -8.25
C VAL A 67 -6.93 -6.81 -7.58
N SER A 68 -6.95 -6.74 -6.24
CA SER A 68 -5.87 -6.15 -5.47
C SER A 68 -4.75 -7.17 -5.24
N GLN A 69 -3.66 -7.06 -5.98
CA GLN A 69 -2.50 -7.95 -5.90
C GLN A 69 -1.47 -7.41 -4.91
N VAL A 70 -1.00 -8.24 -3.98
CA VAL A 70 0.06 -7.93 -3.03
C VAL A 70 1.36 -8.51 -3.56
N VAL A 71 2.30 -7.63 -3.91
CA VAL A 71 3.57 -7.99 -4.57
C VAL A 71 4.75 -7.31 -3.86
N PRO A 72 5.98 -7.83 -4.00
CA PRO A 72 7.19 -7.13 -3.56
C PRO A 72 7.33 -5.76 -4.22
N GLU A 73 7.91 -4.78 -3.51
CA GLU A 73 8.10 -3.42 -4.06
C GLU A 73 8.92 -3.43 -5.35
N ALA A 74 9.87 -4.36 -5.47
CA ALA A 74 10.68 -4.54 -6.69
C ALA A 74 9.81 -4.83 -7.92
N ASP A 75 8.82 -5.72 -7.79
CA ASP A 75 7.84 -6.03 -8.84
C ASP A 75 6.79 -4.92 -8.98
N ALA A 76 6.42 -4.27 -7.87
CA ALA A 76 5.47 -3.17 -7.89
C ALA A 76 5.95 -1.99 -8.76
N LYS A 77 7.26 -1.72 -8.83
CA LYS A 77 7.85 -0.69 -9.71
C LYS A 77 7.79 -1.08 -11.19
N LEU A 78 7.75 -2.37 -11.50
CA LEU A 78 7.71 -2.90 -12.87
C LEU A 78 6.27 -3.04 -13.38
N LEU A 79 5.35 -3.46 -12.50
CA LEU A 79 3.93 -3.68 -12.82
C LEU A 79 3.08 -2.42 -12.62
N GLY A 80 3.44 -1.61 -11.63
CA GLY A 80 2.75 -0.38 -11.26
C GLY A 80 3.61 0.83 -11.61
N GLY A 81 3.29 1.50 -12.72
CA GLY A 81 3.53 2.93 -12.81
C GLY A 81 3.08 3.65 -11.53
N PRO A 82 3.67 4.82 -11.23
CA PRO A 82 3.93 5.35 -9.90
C PRO A 82 2.88 4.92 -8.88
N VAL A 83 3.29 4.09 -7.91
CA VAL A 83 2.46 3.53 -6.84
C VAL A 83 1.65 4.66 -6.19
N TYR A 84 0.44 4.90 -6.70
CA TYR A 84 -0.27 6.16 -6.51
C TYR A 84 -0.66 6.34 -5.05
N GLY A 85 -0.03 7.34 -4.43
CA GLY A 85 -0.78 8.31 -3.65
C GLY A 85 -0.89 9.59 -4.48
N ALA A 86 -1.79 9.65 -5.48
CA ALA A 86 -2.20 10.90 -6.14
C ALA A 86 -3.11 11.75 -5.23
N ASP A 87 -2.79 11.86 -3.94
CA ASP A 87 -3.43 12.86 -3.08
C ASP A 87 -2.52 13.37 -1.95
N ARG A 88 -1.19 13.26 -2.10
CA ARG A 88 -0.29 14.17 -1.38
C ARG A 88 1.05 14.26 -2.10
N PRO A 89 1.53 15.48 -2.39
CA PRO A 89 2.80 15.67 -3.07
C PRO A 89 3.92 15.05 -2.24
N ALA A 90 4.92 14.52 -2.93
CA ALA A 90 6.22 14.23 -2.34
C ALA A 90 6.75 15.50 -1.67
N ALA A 91 6.51 15.67 -0.37
CA ALA A 91 6.96 16.84 0.38
C ALA A 91 8.47 16.80 0.68
N ASN A 92 9.23 15.91 0.04
CA ASN A 92 10.69 15.84 0.12
C ASN A 92 11.35 15.45 -1.21
N GLY A 93 10.73 15.77 -2.35
CA GLY A 93 11.42 15.79 -3.63
C GLY A 93 11.76 17.23 -3.98
N MET A 94 13.04 17.59 -4.13
CA MET A 94 13.43 18.89 -4.67
C MET A 94 12.74 19.10 -6.02
N VAL A 95 11.86 20.10 -6.11
CA VAL A 95 11.19 20.48 -7.35
C VAL A 95 11.95 21.65 -7.94
N THR A 96 12.84 21.40 -8.90
CA THR A 96 13.46 22.47 -9.68
C THR A 96 12.45 22.99 -10.68
N ARG A 97 11.91 24.19 -10.42
CA ARG A 97 11.01 24.89 -11.33
C ARG A 97 11.81 25.92 -12.12
N THR A 98 12.00 25.71 -13.42
CA THR A 98 12.69 26.65 -14.31
C THR A 98 11.72 27.75 -14.74
N PHE A 99 11.99 28.99 -14.34
CA PHE A 99 11.31 30.17 -14.86
C PHE A 99 12.02 30.62 -16.13
N ARG A 100 11.30 30.70 -17.26
CA ARG A 100 11.77 31.48 -18.42
C ARG A 100 11.31 32.91 -18.23
N LEU A 101 12.25 33.81 -17.94
CA LEU A 101 12.02 35.25 -18.03
C LEU A 101 11.81 35.59 -19.51
N ARG A 102 10.63 36.13 -19.83
CA ARG A 102 10.44 36.96 -21.02
C ARG A 102 10.75 38.39 -20.60
N TYR A 103 11.72 39.01 -21.25
CA TYR A 103 11.93 40.45 -21.21
C TYR A 103 11.26 41.02 -22.46
N GLU A 104 10.45 42.07 -22.29
CA GLU A 104 10.01 42.94 -23.40
C GLU A 104 11.12 43.95 -23.72
#